data_AF-A0A955UD56-F1
#
_entry.id   AF-A0A955UD56-F1
#
_cell.length_a   1.000
_cell.length_b   1.000
_cell.length_c   1.000
_cell.angle_alpha   90.00
_cell.angle_beta   90.00
_cell.angle_gamma   90.00
#
_symmetry.space_group_name_H-M   'P 1'
#
loop_
_entity.id
_entity.type
_entity.pdbx_description
1 polymer ?
#
loop_
_entity_poly.entity_id
_entity_poly.type
_entity_poly.pdbx_seq_one_letter_code
_entity_poly.pdbx_strand_id
1 'polypeptide(L)' 'MIGVISNQLKVAVWSPRLNEKGNSFAGQYALELFTTKTGISIF' A
#
# COMPACT_ATOMS: atom_id res chain seq x y z
N MET A 1 1.24 3.39 5.96
CA MET A 1 1.20 1.97 5.57
C MET A 1 2.47 1.65 4.81
N ILE A 2 3.08 0.49 5.02
CA ILE A 2 4.33 0.08 4.36
C ILE A 2 4.10 -1.29 3.73
N GLY A 3 4.48 -1.45 2.47
CA GLY A 3 4.52 -2.72 1.74
C GLY A 3 5.96 -3.04 1.31
N VAL A 4 6.34 -4.33 1.33
CA VAL A 4 7.70 -4.78 1.05
C VAL A 4 7.67 -5.92 0.04
N ILE A 5 8.45 -5.78 -1.03
CA ILE A 5 8.76 -6.83 -1.98
C ILE A 5 10.23 -7.20 -1.79
N SER A 6 10.48 -8.41 -1.29
CA SER A 6 11.83 -8.90 -1.04
C SER A 6 12.70 -8.79 -2.30
N ASN A 7 13.88 -8.20 -2.14
CA ASN A 7 14.88 -7.97 -3.20
C ASN A 7 14.42 -7.13 -4.41
N GLN A 8 13.29 -6.41 -4.33
CA GLN A 8 12.83 -5.57 -5.43
C GLN A 8 12.51 -4.13 -5.00
N LEU A 9 11.65 -3.95 -3.99
CA LEU A 9 11.07 -2.65 -3.70
C LEU A 9 10.50 -2.55 -2.28
N LYS A 10 10.57 -1.37 -1.68
CA LYS A 10 9.80 -1.00 -0.48
C LYS A 10 8.94 0.21 -0.82
N VAL A 11 7.64 0.14 -0.51
CA VAL A 11 6.67 1.23 -0.79
C VAL A 11 6.09 1.72 0.53
N ALA A 12 6.14 3.03 0.75
CA ALA A 12 5.49 3.67 1.88
C ALA A 12 4.38 4.60 1.38
N VAL A 13 3.19 4.46 1.96
CA VAL A 13 2.03 5.30 1.65
C VAL A 13 1.54 5.98 2.91
N TRP A 14 1.29 7.28 2.80
CA TRP A 14 0.77 8.10 3.88
C TRP A 14 -0.49 8.83 3.42
N SER A 15 -1.55 8.73 4.23
CA SER A 15 -2.71 9.62 4.12
C SER A 15 -3.21 9.93 5.53
N PRO A 16 -3.42 11.21 5.87
CA PRO A 16 -3.77 11.63 7.22
C PRO A 16 -5.17 11.20 7.67
N ARG A 17 -6.06 10.82 6.75
CA ARG A 17 -7.41 10.34 7.09
C ARG A 17 -7.38 8.83 7.36
N LEU A 18 -7.54 8.47 8.63
CA LEU A 18 -7.62 7.08 9.10
C LEU A 18 -9.08 6.62 9.14
N ASN A 19 -9.32 5.33 8.86
CA ASN A 19 -10.59 4.69 9.15
C ASN A 19 -10.70 4.33 10.65
N GLU A 20 -11.84 3.79 11.07
CA GLU A 20 -12.11 3.38 12.46
C GLU A 20 -11.10 2.37 13.03
N LYS A 21 -10.40 1.64 12.15
CA LYS A 21 -9.36 0.65 12.52
C LYS A 21 -7.95 1.26 12.55
N GLY A 22 -7.81 2.58 12.39
CA GLY A 22 -6.52 3.28 12.38
C GLY A 22 -5.73 3.10 11.09
N ASN A 23 -6.33 2.49 10.05
CA ASN A 23 -5.68 2.29 8.76
C ASN A 23 -6.05 3.39 7.78
N SER A 24 -5.09 3.78 6.96
CA SER A 24 -5.37 4.67 5.85
C SER A 24 -6.09 3.90 4.74
N PHE A 25 -7.39 4.18 4.54
CA PHE A 25 -8.17 3.61 3.43
C PHE A 25 -7.54 3.96 2.08
N ALA A 26 -7.12 5.23 1.92
CA ALA A 26 -6.41 5.68 0.73
C ALA A 26 -5.05 4.99 0.54
N GLY A 27 -4.33 4.70 1.64
CA GLY A 27 -3.08 3.96 1.59
C GLY A 27 -3.26 2.53 1.10
N GLN A 28 -4.32 1.86 1.55
CA GLN A 28 -4.65 0.51 1.11
C GLN A 28 -5.07 0.47 -0.36
N TYR A 29 -5.93 1.41 -0.78
CA TYR A 29 -6.35 1.54 -2.17
C TYR A 29 -5.19 1.87 -3.13
N ALA A 30 -4.25 2.71 -2.69
CA ALA A 30 -3.05 3.02 -3.48
C ALA A 30 -2.15 1.79 -3.69
N LEU A 31 -2.01 0.94 -2.67
CA LEU A 31 -1.27 -0.31 -2.79
C LEU A 31 -1.99 -1.32 -3.70
N GLU A 32 -3.31 -1.41 -3.63
CA GLU A 32 -4.12 -2.27 -4.51
C GLU A 32 -4.05 -1.81 -5.98
N LEU A 33 -4.06 -0.49 -6.23
CA LEU A 33 -3.83 0.06 -7.56
C LEU A 33 -2.41 -0.21 -8.05
N PHE A 34 -1.42 -0.13 -7.17
CA PHE A 34 -0.02 -0.43 -7.50
C PHE A 34 0.13 -1.89 -7.95
N THR A 35 -0.39 -2.86 -7.20
CA THR A 35 -0.34 -4.28 -7.58
C THR A 35 -1.10 -4.53 -8.89
N THR A 36 -2.27 -3.91 -9.06
CA THR A 36 -3.08 -4.04 -10.29
C THR A 36 -2.36 -3.51 -11.53
N LYS A 37 -1.66 -2.37 -11.42
CA LYS A 37 -0.98 -1.73 -12.56
C LYS A 37 0.36 -2.36 -12.90
N THR A 38 1.07 -2.88 -11.90
CA THR A 38 2.43 -3.42 -12.08
C THR A 38 2.45 -4.94 -12.23
N GLY A 39 1.39 -5.63 -11.81
CA GLY A 39 1.35 -7.09 -11.72
C GLY A 39 2.24 -7.66 -10.61
N ILE A 40 2.86 -6.80 -9.78
CA ILE A 40 3.78 -7.21 -8.73
C ILE A 40 2.98 -7.33 -7.42
N SER A 41 2.94 -8.54 -6.85
CA SER A 41 2.35 -8.74 -5.53
C SER A 41 3.26 -8.17 -4.44
N ILE A 42 2.66 -7.40 -3.53
CA ILE A 42 3.31 -6.89 -2.30
C ILE A 42 2.82 -7.64 -1.05
N PHE A 43 1.90 -8.59 -1.24
CA PHE A 43 1.37 -9.52 -0.23
C PHE A 43 2.00 -10.89 -0.45
#